data_AF-A0A7J3KJU1-F1
#
_entry.id   AF-A0A7J3KJU1-F1
#
_cell.length_a   1.000
_cell.length_b   1.000
_cell.length_c   1.000
_cell.angle_alpha   90.00
_cell.angle_beta   90.00
_cell.angle_gamma   90.00
#
_symmetry.space_group_name_H-M   'P 1'
#
loop_
_entity.id
_entity.type
_entity.pdbx_description
1 polymer ?
#
loop_
_entity_poly.entity_id
_entity_poly.type
_entity_poly.pdbx_seq_one_letter_code
_entity_poly.pdbx_strand_id
1 'polypeptide(L)'
;MSKNNGEIHLVELEKLHQHEEADPEHLEELTQQIAADKILKYAIVADRKTNVILDGEHRYNALRNLGCKRIPVIYVDYESPNIEVQTWRNGYNLTKQDIIEAALTGRRFPPKTSRHMIRNSDVLVHISSIERKVDVPLEILKSELELIPLRGIKTAMQIDLKDALPVYTRFLRTEIVDTPLILDRKTRVLLDGYEAFQALDLLSAEKAPAFRININDVDLKTTKGLAKEAILKAGLNGEKLLPRSFTILAEPVKINVPLGKLFKREKPTRKALKVYNSSLELLYEGWPTPLVKLNSLSTGNRSVWAKLECYNPFSNSVKDRIAWYMIKEAMENGGFKQALYEATSTNTGIALTSIANLLGAKTRLYIPMTVQKVSDIYLEVLGAEVVRLPVGLTVEAISQVDSEAKAHGALHLNQFENDANLKVHLKYTAREIDQQLASLRLKPTCIIGGVGTSGHMSALSLYFKAKYGDNVKVIGVQPAPNEIIPGIRRVETGMKWIHWTNFDEIIDVRQSEAIKATIKIARKEGLLIGISSGAVVHAFEKIAEEKGVYVLIFPDGGYKYAEYFEKYLTTMQREN
;
A
#
# COMPACT_ATOMS: atom_id res chain seq x y z
N MET A 1 -0.98 8.74 -42.37
CA MET A 1 -1.34 9.86 -41.47
C MET A 1 -1.28 9.35 -40.04
N SER A 2 -0.50 10.00 -39.16
CA SER A 2 -0.31 9.53 -37.78
C SER A 2 -1.62 9.61 -36.99
N LYS A 3 -1.83 8.68 -36.06
CA LYS A 3 -3.08 8.48 -35.29
C LYS A 3 -3.50 9.66 -34.37
N ASN A 4 -2.77 10.78 -34.36
CA ASN A 4 -3.00 11.93 -33.46
C ASN A 4 -3.43 13.23 -34.16
N ASN A 5 -3.68 13.24 -35.47
CA ASN A 5 -4.24 14.42 -36.14
C ASN A 5 -5.74 14.52 -35.83
N GLY A 6 -6.12 15.35 -34.85
CA GLY A 6 -7.52 15.72 -34.59
C GLY A 6 -8.00 15.70 -33.13
N GLU A 7 -7.13 15.42 -32.16
CA GLU A 7 -7.46 15.59 -30.73
C GLU A 7 -7.51 17.08 -30.36
N ILE A 8 -8.48 17.44 -29.51
CA ILE A 8 -8.69 18.81 -29.04
C ILE A 8 -8.15 18.93 -27.63
N HIS A 9 -7.22 19.86 -27.43
CA HIS A 9 -6.58 20.13 -26.15
C HIS A 9 -7.08 21.44 -25.57
N LEU A 10 -7.32 21.46 -24.26
CA LEU A 10 -7.64 22.71 -23.57
C LEU A 10 -6.34 23.41 -23.17
N VAL A 11 -6.06 24.54 -23.80
CA VAL A 11 -4.79 25.26 -23.64
C VAL A 11 -5.03 26.58 -22.94
N GLU A 12 -4.10 27.01 -22.09
CA GLU A 12 -4.13 28.34 -21.47
C GLU A 12 -3.86 29.40 -22.53
N LEU A 13 -4.69 30.44 -22.58
CA LEU A 13 -4.59 31.50 -23.59
C LEU A 13 -3.17 32.11 -23.60
N GLU A 14 -2.59 32.33 -22.42
CA GLU A 14 -1.25 32.91 -22.26
C GLU A 14 -0.11 32.09 -22.89
N LYS A 15 -0.34 30.80 -23.19
CA LYS A 15 0.66 29.94 -23.87
C LYS A 15 0.62 30.06 -25.39
N LEU A 16 -0.41 30.70 -25.94
CA LEU A 16 -0.58 30.86 -27.38
C LEU A 16 0.02 32.18 -27.85
N HIS A 17 0.56 32.16 -29.06
CA HIS A 17 1.21 33.32 -29.65
C HIS A 17 0.43 33.80 -30.88
N GLN A 18 0.15 35.09 -30.90
CA GLN A 18 -0.57 35.75 -31.98
C GLN A 18 0.43 36.33 -32.98
N HIS A 19 0.23 36.10 -34.28
CA HIS A 19 1.00 36.78 -35.35
C HIS A 19 0.17 37.84 -36.09
N GLU A 20 -1.14 37.92 -35.85
CA GLU A 20 -2.04 38.87 -36.50
C GLU A 20 -2.87 39.68 -35.50
N GLU A 21 -3.20 40.91 -35.90
CA GLU A 21 -4.19 41.73 -35.21
C GLU A 21 -5.60 41.22 -35.50
N ALA A 22 -6.50 41.35 -34.53
CA ALA A 22 -7.92 41.13 -34.74
C ALA A 22 -8.57 42.39 -35.33
N ASP A 23 -9.47 42.19 -36.28
CA ASP A 23 -10.32 43.27 -36.78
C ASP A 23 -11.28 43.72 -35.66
N PRO A 24 -11.30 45.02 -35.28
CA PRO A 24 -12.07 45.49 -34.12
C PRO A 24 -13.58 45.27 -34.23
N GLU A 25 -14.18 45.52 -35.40
CA GLU A 25 -15.63 45.36 -35.62
C GLU A 25 -16.02 43.89 -35.52
N HIS A 26 -15.30 43.03 -36.24
CA HIS A 26 -15.58 41.59 -36.20
C HIS A 26 -15.31 40.97 -34.82
N LEU A 27 -14.31 41.46 -34.09
CA LEU A 27 -14.02 41.04 -32.72
C LEU A 27 -15.17 41.39 -31.77
N GLU A 28 -15.74 42.60 -31.88
CA GLU A 28 -16.87 43.02 -31.05
C GLU A 28 -18.11 42.15 -31.31
N GLU A 29 -18.48 41.96 -32.57
CA GLU A 29 -19.60 41.10 -32.98
C GLU A 29 -19.43 39.66 -32.46
N LEU A 30 -18.25 39.07 -32.67
CA LEU A 30 -17.96 37.70 -32.23
C LEU A 30 -17.96 37.59 -30.70
N THR A 31 -17.47 38.61 -29.99
CA THR A 31 -17.50 38.67 -28.53
C THR A 31 -18.94 38.65 -28.01
N GLN A 32 -19.81 39.46 -28.61
CA GLN A 32 -21.24 39.50 -28.26
C GLN A 32 -21.93 38.17 -28.57
N GLN A 33 -21.63 37.58 -29.73
CA GLN A 33 -22.18 36.28 -30.15
C GLN A 33 -21.79 35.16 -29.18
N ILE A 34 -20.50 35.03 -28.86
CA ILE A 34 -20.01 34.00 -27.93
C ILE A 34 -20.61 34.20 -26.53
N ALA A 35 -20.73 35.45 -26.07
CA ALA A 35 -21.36 35.76 -24.79
C ALA A 35 -22.85 35.36 -24.75
N ALA A 36 -23.59 35.60 -25.83
CA ALA A 36 -24.99 35.23 -25.97
C ALA A 36 -25.18 33.70 -26.05
N ASP A 37 -24.33 33.03 -26.82
CA ASP A 37 -24.34 31.57 -26.99
C ASP A 37 -23.91 30.83 -25.70
N LYS A 38 -23.15 31.47 -24.81
CA LYS A 38 -22.53 30.90 -23.59
C LYS A 38 -21.58 29.72 -23.82
N ILE A 39 -21.29 29.40 -25.08
CA ILE A 39 -20.37 28.34 -25.49
C ILE A 39 -19.41 28.87 -26.55
N LEU A 40 -18.22 28.27 -26.64
CA LEU A 40 -17.39 28.37 -27.83
C LEU A 40 -17.74 27.21 -28.77
N LYS A 41 -18.31 27.52 -29.93
CA LYS A 41 -18.78 26.51 -30.90
C LYS A 41 -17.64 25.73 -31.56
N TYR A 42 -16.51 26.36 -31.88
CA TYR A 42 -15.44 25.76 -32.66
C TYR A 42 -14.06 25.98 -32.04
N ALA A 43 -13.22 24.94 -32.04
CA ALA A 43 -11.81 25.03 -31.63
C ALA A 43 -10.99 25.88 -32.59
N ILE A 44 -9.88 26.43 -32.10
CA ILE A 44 -8.89 27.13 -32.93
C ILE A 44 -7.82 26.15 -33.42
N VAL A 45 -7.02 26.55 -34.41
CA VAL A 45 -5.89 25.75 -34.91
C VAL A 45 -4.59 26.44 -34.53
N ALA A 46 -3.65 25.69 -33.95
CA ALA A 46 -2.33 26.21 -33.60
C ALA A 46 -1.21 25.23 -33.97
N ASP A 47 0.00 25.76 -34.11
CA ASP A 47 1.19 24.95 -34.28
C ASP A 47 1.57 24.23 -32.97
N ARG A 48 1.86 22.93 -33.06
CA ARG A 48 2.23 22.09 -31.92
C ARG A 48 3.55 22.50 -31.28
N LYS A 49 4.51 22.94 -32.08
CA LYS A 49 5.89 23.20 -31.64
C LYS A 49 6.01 24.57 -30.99
N THR A 50 5.35 25.57 -31.59
CA THR A 50 5.52 26.98 -31.23
C THR A 50 4.30 27.59 -30.54
N ASN A 51 3.16 26.90 -30.49
CA ASN A 51 1.87 27.43 -30.00
C ASN A 51 1.38 28.69 -30.75
N VAL A 52 1.88 28.92 -31.96
CA VAL A 52 1.43 30.01 -32.82
C VAL A 52 0.02 29.70 -33.34
N ILE A 53 -0.89 30.66 -33.21
CA ILE A 53 -2.26 30.54 -33.72
C ILE A 53 -2.21 30.60 -35.24
N LEU A 54 -2.77 29.61 -35.92
CA LEU A 54 -2.82 29.56 -37.38
C LEU A 54 -4.20 29.95 -37.91
N ASP A 55 -5.25 29.62 -37.15
CA ASP A 55 -6.60 30.11 -37.36
C ASP A 55 -7.29 30.31 -36.01
N GLY A 56 -8.08 31.37 -35.89
CA GLY A 56 -8.93 31.61 -34.73
C GLY A 56 -8.55 32.83 -33.88
N GLU A 57 -7.78 33.77 -34.44
CA GLU A 57 -7.38 35.01 -33.75
C GLU A 57 -8.54 35.78 -33.13
N HIS A 58 -9.64 35.97 -33.87
CA HIS A 58 -10.82 36.66 -33.33
C HIS A 58 -11.44 35.89 -32.14
N ARG A 59 -11.49 34.55 -32.20
CA ARG A 59 -11.97 33.71 -31.08
C ARG A 59 -11.06 33.80 -29.86
N TYR A 60 -9.75 33.78 -30.08
CA TYR A 60 -8.76 33.95 -29.02
C TYR A 60 -8.96 35.29 -28.29
N ASN A 61 -9.04 36.40 -29.05
CA ASN A 61 -9.21 37.74 -28.47
C ASN A 61 -10.60 37.90 -27.84
N ALA A 62 -11.66 37.37 -28.44
CA ALA A 62 -13.01 37.41 -27.88
C ALA A 62 -13.08 36.70 -26.53
N LEU A 63 -12.49 35.51 -26.42
CA LEU A 63 -12.42 34.78 -25.15
C LEU A 63 -11.59 35.51 -24.09
N ARG A 64 -10.49 36.16 -24.50
CA ARG A 64 -9.70 37.01 -23.60
C ARG A 64 -10.53 38.18 -23.07
N ASN A 65 -11.30 38.86 -23.93
CA ASN A 65 -12.21 39.95 -23.54
C ASN A 65 -13.32 39.48 -22.59
N LEU A 66 -13.79 38.24 -22.76
CA LEU A 66 -14.79 37.61 -21.89
C LEU A 66 -14.20 37.08 -20.56
N GLY A 67 -12.90 37.27 -20.32
CA GLY A 67 -12.22 36.82 -19.10
C GLY A 67 -12.02 35.31 -19.03
N CYS A 68 -12.06 34.61 -20.16
CA CYS A 68 -11.70 33.20 -20.21
C CYS A 68 -10.19 33.05 -19.99
N LYS A 69 -9.78 31.90 -19.44
CA LYS A 69 -8.37 31.56 -19.21
C LYS A 69 -7.84 30.56 -20.23
N ARG A 70 -8.74 29.82 -20.89
CA ARG A 70 -8.39 28.70 -21.76
C ARG A 70 -9.20 28.71 -23.07
N ILE A 71 -8.68 27.99 -24.06
CA ILE A 71 -9.31 27.79 -25.37
C ILE A 71 -9.04 26.38 -25.88
N PRO A 72 -10.01 25.70 -26.51
CA PRO A 72 -9.78 24.43 -27.18
C PRO A 72 -8.98 24.63 -28.47
N VAL A 73 -7.91 23.86 -28.61
CA VAL A 73 -6.93 23.94 -29.69
C VAL A 73 -6.78 22.60 -30.39
N ILE A 74 -6.78 22.63 -31.72
CA ILE A 74 -6.34 21.52 -32.56
C ILE A 74 -4.90 21.80 -32.98
N TYR A 75 -3.98 20.92 -32.58
CA TYR A 75 -2.57 21.07 -32.89
C TYR A 75 -2.19 20.40 -34.20
N VAL A 76 -1.60 21.18 -35.10
CA VAL A 76 -0.97 20.70 -36.33
C VAL A 76 0.55 20.84 -36.26
N ASP A 77 1.25 20.10 -37.11
CA ASP A 77 2.66 20.36 -37.39
C ASP A 77 2.76 21.41 -38.50
N TYR A 78 2.99 22.67 -38.14
CA TYR A 78 2.96 23.77 -39.10
C TYR A 78 4.09 23.68 -40.13
N GLU A 79 5.23 23.09 -39.77
CA GLU A 79 6.37 22.89 -40.68
C GLU A 79 6.08 21.82 -41.75
N SER A 80 5.03 21.02 -41.58
CA SER A 80 4.60 19.99 -42.54
C SER A 80 4.46 20.54 -43.97
N PRO A 81 4.97 19.82 -44.99
CA PRO A 81 4.85 20.24 -46.39
C PRO A 81 3.40 20.24 -46.89
N ASN A 82 2.47 19.63 -46.14
CA ASN A 82 1.04 19.65 -46.45
C ASN A 82 0.35 20.94 -46.03
N ILE A 83 1.04 21.83 -45.30
CA ILE A 83 0.52 23.15 -44.94
C ILE A 83 1.29 24.19 -45.74
N GLU A 84 0.58 25.13 -46.34
CA GLU A 84 1.13 26.23 -47.12
C GLU A 84 0.62 27.55 -46.52
N VAL A 85 1.44 28.60 -46.56
CA VAL A 85 1.02 29.96 -46.21
C VAL A 85 0.90 30.78 -47.49
N GLN A 86 -0.25 31.42 -47.65
CA GLN A 86 -0.55 32.36 -48.72
C GLN A 86 -0.85 33.72 -48.12
N THR A 87 -0.91 34.77 -48.93
CA THR A 87 -1.26 36.12 -48.47
C THR A 87 -2.60 36.57 -49.08
N TRP A 88 -3.39 37.33 -48.33
CA TRP A 88 -4.66 37.88 -48.83
C TRP A 88 -4.48 39.18 -49.61
N ARG A 89 -3.37 39.90 -49.40
CA ARG A 89 -3.09 41.23 -49.98
C ARG A 89 -1.95 41.14 -51.00
N ASN A 90 -2.14 41.79 -52.15
CA ASN A 90 -1.05 42.00 -53.11
C ASN A 90 0.06 42.84 -52.44
N GLY A 91 1.30 42.33 -52.43
CA GLY A 91 2.48 43.02 -51.88
C GLY A 91 3.09 42.40 -50.62
N TYR A 92 2.50 41.35 -50.05
CA TYR A 92 3.12 40.55 -48.99
C TYR A 92 3.59 39.21 -49.56
N ASN A 93 4.85 38.84 -49.29
CA ASN A 93 5.38 37.50 -49.55
C ASN A 93 5.84 36.93 -48.21
N LEU A 94 4.95 36.20 -47.53
CA LEU A 94 5.20 35.66 -46.20
C LEU A 94 5.58 34.20 -46.30
N THR A 95 6.63 33.82 -45.57
CA THR A 95 7.00 32.44 -45.32
C THR A 95 6.46 31.98 -43.96
N LYS A 96 6.41 30.67 -43.73
CA LYS A 96 6.06 30.12 -42.41
C LYS A 96 6.97 30.64 -41.30
N GLN A 97 8.24 30.89 -41.64
CA GLN A 97 9.23 31.37 -40.68
C GLN A 97 8.92 32.81 -40.25
N ASP A 98 8.47 33.66 -41.17
CA ASP A 98 8.05 35.04 -40.86
C ASP A 98 6.86 35.05 -39.89
N ILE A 99 5.92 34.11 -40.05
CA ILE A 99 4.75 33.94 -39.16
C ILE A 99 5.21 33.53 -37.76
N ILE A 100 6.07 32.51 -37.66
CA ILE A 100 6.60 32.02 -36.39
C ILE A 100 7.40 33.13 -35.69
N GLU A 101 8.29 33.81 -36.41
CA GLU A 101 9.14 34.87 -35.87
C GLU A 101 8.28 36.04 -35.38
N ALA A 102 7.29 36.48 -36.16
CA ALA A 102 6.39 37.55 -35.74
C ALA A 102 5.67 37.20 -34.43
N ALA A 103 5.07 36.01 -34.35
CA ALA A 103 4.38 35.56 -33.15
C ALA A 103 5.27 35.46 -31.91
N LEU A 104 6.47 34.87 -32.05
CA LEU A 104 7.39 34.67 -30.93
C LEU A 104 8.05 35.97 -30.46
N THR A 105 8.23 36.95 -31.35
CA THR A 105 8.77 38.28 -31.02
C THR A 105 7.69 39.27 -30.56
N GLY A 106 6.41 38.89 -30.63
CA GLY A 106 5.27 39.73 -30.28
C GLY A 106 4.88 40.76 -31.36
N ARG A 107 5.50 40.69 -32.54
CA ARG A 107 5.11 41.48 -33.71
C ARG A 107 3.81 40.95 -34.30
N ARG A 108 2.92 41.83 -34.74
CA ARG A 108 1.65 41.47 -35.35
C ARG A 108 1.50 42.09 -36.73
N PHE A 109 1.02 41.29 -37.68
CA PHE A 109 0.61 41.77 -38.98
C PHE A 109 -0.83 42.32 -38.92
N PRO A 110 -1.22 43.20 -39.85
CA PRO A 110 -2.62 43.67 -39.94
C PRO A 110 -3.61 42.50 -40.11
N PRO A 111 -4.90 42.69 -39.80
CA PRO A 111 -5.89 41.63 -39.95
C PRO A 111 -5.97 41.09 -41.37
N LYS A 112 -6.11 39.75 -41.48
CA LYS A 112 -6.20 39.01 -42.74
C LYS A 112 -4.96 39.24 -43.61
N THR A 113 -3.76 39.08 -43.04
CA THR A 113 -2.51 39.19 -43.82
C THR A 113 -2.04 37.82 -44.31
N SER A 114 -2.10 36.81 -43.45
CA SER A 114 -1.75 35.42 -43.76
C SER A 114 -3.00 34.57 -43.99
N ARG A 115 -2.85 33.55 -44.83
CA ARG A 115 -3.85 32.55 -45.14
C ARG A 115 -3.20 31.18 -45.06
N HIS A 116 -3.53 30.44 -44.02
CA HIS A 116 -3.00 29.10 -43.82
C HIS A 116 -3.85 28.07 -44.56
N MET A 117 -3.21 27.29 -45.41
CA MET A 117 -3.84 26.32 -46.29
C MET A 117 -3.33 24.92 -45.96
N ILE A 118 -4.19 23.91 -45.98
CA ILE A 118 -3.84 22.51 -45.75
C ILE A 118 -4.27 21.65 -46.93
N ARG A 119 -3.42 20.72 -47.33
CA ARG A 119 -3.68 19.78 -48.41
C ARG A 119 -4.53 18.62 -47.90
N ASN A 120 -5.74 18.49 -48.44
CA ASN A 120 -6.66 17.38 -48.16
C ASN A 120 -6.85 16.57 -49.45
N SER A 121 -6.23 15.38 -49.51
CA SER A 121 -6.04 14.62 -50.75
C SER A 121 -5.32 15.48 -51.81
N ASP A 122 -5.96 15.76 -52.95
CA ASP A 122 -5.37 16.55 -54.05
C ASP A 122 -5.82 18.03 -54.06
N VAL A 123 -6.60 18.46 -53.06
CA VAL A 123 -7.15 19.82 -53.01
C VAL A 123 -6.54 20.62 -51.85
N LEU A 124 -6.08 21.82 -52.16
CA LEU A 124 -5.60 22.78 -51.17
C LEU A 124 -6.80 23.58 -50.62
N VAL A 125 -7.10 23.41 -49.34
CA VAL A 125 -8.23 24.07 -48.66
C VAL A 125 -7.73 24.93 -47.51
N HIS A 126 -8.57 25.85 -47.01
CA HIS A 126 -8.19 26.66 -45.86
C HIS A 126 -8.02 25.80 -44.60
N ILE A 127 -7.09 26.15 -43.72
CA ILE A 127 -6.84 25.37 -42.50
C ILE A 127 -8.06 25.32 -41.57
N SER A 128 -9.00 26.27 -41.69
CA SER A 128 -10.28 26.18 -40.98
C SER A 128 -11.10 24.93 -41.32
N SER A 129 -10.80 24.24 -42.44
CA SER A 129 -11.49 22.99 -42.80
C SER A 129 -11.25 21.84 -41.81
N ILE A 130 -10.21 21.92 -40.99
CA ILE A 130 -9.91 20.94 -39.94
C ILE A 130 -10.44 21.36 -38.56
N GLU A 131 -11.07 22.54 -38.47
CA GLU A 131 -11.74 22.94 -37.25
C GLU A 131 -12.85 21.95 -36.92
N ARG A 132 -12.99 21.70 -35.62
CA ARG A 132 -14.03 20.83 -35.10
C ARG A 132 -14.98 21.65 -34.25
N LYS A 133 -16.26 21.34 -34.38
CA LYS A 133 -17.28 21.81 -33.45
C LYS A 133 -17.00 21.18 -32.09
N VAL A 134 -16.96 21.99 -31.04
CA VAL A 134 -16.61 21.58 -29.67
C VAL A 134 -17.65 21.96 -28.63
N ASP A 135 -18.42 23.02 -28.89
CA ASP A 135 -19.50 23.51 -28.03
C ASP A 135 -19.10 23.66 -26.55
N VAL A 136 -17.86 24.06 -26.26
CA VAL A 136 -17.33 24.10 -24.88
C VAL A 136 -17.96 25.28 -24.12
N PRO A 137 -18.61 25.05 -22.95
CA PRO A 137 -19.16 26.11 -22.13
C PRO A 137 -18.14 27.15 -21.70
N LEU A 138 -18.51 28.43 -21.78
CA LEU A 138 -17.67 29.54 -21.29
C LEU A 138 -17.31 29.38 -19.82
N GLU A 139 -18.21 28.80 -19.02
CA GLU A 139 -17.95 28.55 -17.61
C GLU A 139 -16.75 27.61 -17.39
N ILE A 140 -16.53 26.62 -18.27
CA ILE A 140 -15.34 25.76 -18.24
C ILE A 140 -14.10 26.55 -18.68
N LEU A 141 -14.21 27.38 -19.73
CA LEU A 141 -13.10 28.19 -20.25
C LEU A 141 -12.64 29.28 -19.26
N LYS A 142 -13.55 29.77 -18.41
CA LYS A 142 -13.28 30.70 -17.30
C LYS A 142 -12.74 29.99 -16.06
N SER A 143 -13.16 28.74 -15.82
CA SER A 143 -12.79 27.97 -14.63
C SER A 143 -11.30 27.63 -14.61
N GLU A 144 -10.76 27.52 -13.41
CA GLU A 144 -9.39 27.09 -13.17
C GLU A 144 -9.30 25.58 -13.08
N LEU A 145 -8.27 24.98 -13.68
CA LEU A 145 -8.01 23.55 -13.53
C LEU A 145 -7.36 23.31 -12.16
N GLU A 146 -8.13 22.81 -11.21
CA GLU A 146 -7.69 22.55 -9.84
C GLU A 146 -7.33 21.08 -9.63
N LEU A 147 -6.34 20.80 -8.78
CA LEU A 147 -6.11 19.46 -8.24
C LEU A 147 -6.90 19.29 -6.94
N ILE A 148 -8.11 18.75 -7.04
CA ILE A 148 -9.03 18.64 -5.91
C ILE A 148 -8.95 17.25 -5.27
N PRO A 149 -9.20 17.10 -3.96
CA PRO A 149 -9.30 15.78 -3.34
C PRO A 149 -10.42 14.95 -3.96
N LEU A 150 -10.12 13.69 -4.31
CA LEU A 150 -11.11 12.71 -4.76
C LEU A 150 -12.14 12.44 -3.66
N ARG A 151 -11.68 12.40 -2.41
CA ARG A 151 -12.55 12.31 -1.23
C ARG A 151 -13.52 13.49 -1.18
N GLY A 152 -14.82 13.16 -1.11
CA GLY A 152 -15.91 14.14 -1.01
C GLY A 152 -16.46 14.62 -2.34
N ILE A 153 -15.97 14.11 -3.48
CA ILE A 153 -16.68 14.22 -4.76
C ILE A 153 -17.93 13.34 -4.68
N LYS A 154 -19.06 13.86 -5.17
CA LYS A 154 -20.37 13.21 -5.07
C LYS A 154 -20.85 12.79 -6.44
N THR A 155 -21.10 11.50 -6.69
CA THR A 155 -21.49 11.01 -8.01
C THR A 155 -23.01 10.94 -8.14
N ALA A 156 -23.60 11.45 -9.22
CA ALA A 156 -25.05 11.32 -9.45
C ALA A 156 -25.41 10.00 -10.17
N MET A 157 -24.44 9.40 -10.87
CA MET A 157 -24.55 8.11 -11.56
C MET A 157 -23.55 7.10 -11.00
N GLN A 158 -23.81 5.82 -11.24
CA GLN A 158 -22.83 4.74 -11.06
C GLN A 158 -22.38 4.27 -12.45
N ILE A 159 -21.08 4.03 -12.63
CA ILE A 159 -20.53 3.48 -13.88
C ILE A 159 -20.06 2.05 -13.62
N ASP A 160 -20.22 1.18 -14.62
CA ASP A 160 -19.69 -0.18 -14.58
C ASP A 160 -18.15 -0.13 -14.62
N LEU A 161 -17.51 -0.94 -13.78
CA LEU A 161 -16.06 -1.08 -13.76
C LEU A 161 -15.47 -1.32 -15.16
N LYS A 162 -16.18 -2.08 -16.02
CA LYS A 162 -15.76 -2.37 -17.39
C LYS A 162 -15.54 -1.11 -18.23
N ASP A 163 -16.31 -0.06 -18.01
CA ASP A 163 -16.22 1.19 -18.75
C ASP A 163 -15.04 2.06 -18.27
N ALA A 164 -14.61 1.90 -17.01
CA ALA A 164 -13.48 2.63 -16.44
C ALA A 164 -12.10 2.01 -16.77
N LEU A 165 -12.04 0.70 -17.00
CA LEU A 165 -10.79 -0.04 -17.26
C LEU A 165 -9.96 0.48 -18.46
N PRO A 166 -10.57 0.87 -19.60
CA PRO A 166 -9.82 1.48 -20.70
C PRO A 166 -9.14 2.80 -20.31
N VAL A 167 -9.80 3.63 -19.48
CA VAL A 167 -9.26 4.90 -18.99
C VAL A 167 -8.14 4.64 -17.99
N TYR A 168 -8.34 3.73 -17.02
CA TYR A 168 -7.32 3.27 -16.08
C TYR A 168 -6.05 2.81 -16.79
N THR A 169 -6.18 1.93 -17.77
CA THR A 169 -5.05 1.39 -18.54
C THR A 169 -4.34 2.49 -19.33
N ARG A 170 -5.10 3.43 -19.91
CA ARG A 170 -4.55 4.59 -20.62
C ARG A 170 -3.71 5.48 -19.70
N PHE A 171 -4.21 5.81 -18.50
CA PHE A 171 -3.49 6.64 -17.53
C PHE A 171 -2.19 5.99 -17.07
N LEU A 172 -2.21 4.69 -16.77
CA LEU A 172 -0.98 3.96 -16.41
C LEU A 172 0.03 3.93 -17.55
N ARG A 173 -0.41 3.61 -18.76
CA ARG A 173 0.50 3.47 -19.92
C ARG A 173 1.14 4.79 -20.32
N THR A 174 0.39 5.88 -20.24
CA THR A 174 0.86 7.21 -20.68
C THR A 174 1.48 8.02 -19.55
N GLU A 175 1.28 7.61 -18.29
CA GLU A 175 1.58 8.39 -17.08
C GLU A 175 0.92 9.79 -17.06
N ILE A 176 -0.10 10.00 -17.88
CA ILE A 176 -0.82 11.27 -18.04
C ILE A 176 -2.30 11.06 -17.80
N VAL A 177 -2.88 11.93 -16.98
CA VAL A 177 -4.32 12.07 -16.83
C VAL A 177 -4.79 13.11 -17.83
N ASP A 178 -5.50 12.61 -18.85
CA ASP A 178 -5.89 13.39 -20.02
C ASP A 178 -7.36 13.83 -20.01
N THR A 179 -8.15 13.34 -19.06
CA THR A 179 -9.58 13.67 -18.92
C THR A 179 -9.81 14.35 -17.57
N PRO A 180 -10.26 15.62 -17.54
CA PRO A 180 -10.60 16.30 -16.30
C PRO A 180 -11.95 15.83 -15.74
N LEU A 181 -12.17 16.04 -14.45
CA LEU A 181 -13.51 15.96 -13.86
C LEU A 181 -14.22 17.29 -13.99
N ILE A 182 -15.54 17.29 -14.20
CA ILE A 182 -16.34 18.52 -14.16
C ILE A 182 -17.28 18.43 -12.97
N LEU A 183 -17.15 19.37 -12.02
CA LEU A 183 -17.94 19.41 -10.81
C LEU A 183 -18.82 20.64 -10.72
N ASP A 184 -19.99 20.49 -10.12
CA ASP A 184 -20.76 21.62 -9.62
C ASP A 184 -19.99 22.32 -8.48
N ARG A 185 -19.82 23.64 -8.60
CA ARG A 185 -18.98 24.47 -7.72
C ARG A 185 -19.47 24.46 -6.28
N LYS A 186 -20.78 24.44 -6.05
CA LYS A 186 -21.39 24.53 -4.71
C LYS A 186 -21.48 23.18 -4.03
N THR A 187 -21.90 22.16 -4.75
CA THR A 187 -22.26 20.85 -4.18
C THR A 187 -21.17 19.79 -4.31
N ARG A 188 -20.17 20.02 -5.18
CA ARG A 188 -19.15 19.05 -5.59
C ARG A 188 -19.73 17.78 -6.23
N VAL A 189 -20.93 17.88 -6.79
CA VAL A 189 -21.53 16.80 -7.59
C VAL A 189 -20.79 16.68 -8.91
N LEU A 190 -20.39 15.47 -9.27
CA LEU A 190 -19.74 15.12 -10.52
C LEU A 190 -20.76 15.25 -11.66
N LEU A 191 -20.48 16.17 -12.58
CA LEU A 191 -21.30 16.43 -13.75
C LEU A 191 -20.77 15.69 -14.98
N ASP A 192 -19.45 15.48 -15.07
CA ASP A 192 -18.82 14.74 -16.15
C ASP A 192 -17.45 14.17 -15.73
N GLY A 193 -16.94 13.19 -16.48
CA GLY A 193 -15.66 12.51 -16.23
C GLY A 193 -15.77 11.30 -15.30
N TYR A 194 -16.90 10.60 -15.30
CA TYR A 194 -17.18 9.47 -14.40
C TYR A 194 -16.18 8.30 -14.54
N GLU A 195 -15.82 7.93 -15.77
CA GLU A 195 -14.84 6.88 -16.04
C GLU A 195 -13.45 7.28 -15.53
N ALA A 196 -13.09 8.56 -15.68
CA ALA A 196 -11.82 9.10 -15.17
C ALA A 196 -11.81 9.13 -13.63
N PHE A 197 -12.93 9.50 -12.99
CA PHE A 197 -13.08 9.45 -11.54
C PHE A 197 -12.86 8.03 -11.02
N GLN A 198 -13.56 7.04 -11.61
CA GLN A 198 -13.44 5.64 -11.20
C GLN A 198 -12.03 5.08 -11.46
N ALA A 199 -11.40 5.43 -12.59
CA ALA A 199 -10.03 5.05 -12.88
C ALA A 199 -9.02 5.59 -11.86
N LEU A 200 -9.17 6.86 -11.46
CA LEU A 200 -8.31 7.49 -10.45
C LEU A 200 -8.51 6.89 -9.05
N ASP A 201 -9.75 6.54 -8.70
CA ASP A 201 -10.06 5.84 -7.45
C ASP A 201 -9.39 4.45 -7.39
N LEU A 202 -9.46 3.67 -8.48
CA LEU A 202 -8.77 2.37 -8.60
C LEU A 202 -7.25 2.50 -8.49
N LEU A 203 -6.68 3.59 -9.02
CA LEU A 203 -5.26 3.89 -8.88
C LEU A 203 -4.87 4.33 -7.46
N SER A 204 -5.84 4.52 -6.56
CA SER A 204 -5.64 5.09 -5.22
C SER A 204 -5.02 6.50 -5.28
N ALA A 205 -5.41 7.30 -6.28
CA ALA A 205 -5.04 8.70 -6.33
C ALA A 205 -5.72 9.47 -5.18
N GLU A 206 -5.03 10.47 -4.61
CA GLU A 206 -5.60 11.33 -3.56
C GLU A 206 -6.37 12.51 -4.16
N LYS A 207 -5.91 12.99 -5.33
CA LYS A 207 -6.45 14.15 -6.03
C LYS A 207 -6.84 13.81 -7.46
N ALA A 208 -7.71 14.63 -8.04
CA ALA A 208 -8.07 14.60 -9.45
C ALA A 208 -8.01 16.01 -10.04
N PRO A 209 -7.59 16.17 -11.31
CA PRO A 209 -7.71 17.42 -12.02
C PRO A 209 -9.18 17.69 -12.35
N ALA A 210 -9.71 18.83 -11.94
CA ALA A 210 -11.12 19.14 -12.08
C ALA A 210 -11.41 20.62 -12.37
N PHE A 211 -12.50 20.86 -13.08
CA PHE A 211 -13.13 22.17 -13.24
C PHE A 211 -14.32 22.30 -12.31
N ARG A 212 -14.46 23.47 -11.68
CA ARG A 212 -15.62 23.82 -10.85
C ARG A 212 -16.48 24.85 -11.58
N ILE A 213 -17.68 24.45 -11.94
CA ILE A 213 -18.64 25.24 -12.73
C ILE A 213 -19.95 25.38 -11.99
N ASN A 214 -20.76 26.37 -12.33
CA ASN A 214 -22.16 26.42 -11.89
C ASN A 214 -23.01 25.63 -12.89
N ILE A 215 -23.69 24.56 -12.43
CA ILE A 215 -24.55 23.73 -13.31
C ILE A 215 -25.62 24.55 -14.03
N ASN A 216 -26.08 25.66 -13.44
CA ASN A 216 -27.12 26.51 -14.02
C ASN A 216 -26.64 27.29 -15.25
N ASP A 217 -25.33 27.52 -15.36
CA ASP A 217 -24.70 28.28 -16.45
C ASP A 217 -24.24 27.41 -17.62
N VAL A 218 -24.53 26.11 -17.57
CA VAL A 218 -24.14 25.13 -18.59
C VAL A 218 -25.32 24.32 -19.08
N ASP A 219 -25.40 24.08 -20.39
CA ASP A 219 -26.43 23.24 -20.97
C ASP A 219 -26.10 21.76 -20.85
N LEU A 220 -27.12 20.96 -20.53
CA LEU A 220 -27.00 19.51 -20.33
C LEU A 220 -27.87 18.78 -21.34
N LYS A 221 -27.33 17.73 -21.93
CA LYS A 221 -28.12 16.72 -22.65
C LYS A 221 -28.66 15.75 -21.63
N THR A 222 -29.97 15.68 -21.47
CA THR A 222 -30.61 14.80 -20.48
C THR A 222 -31.52 13.78 -21.13
N THR A 223 -31.59 12.58 -20.58
CA THR A 223 -32.61 11.60 -20.94
C THR A 223 -33.92 11.97 -20.25
N LYS A 224 -35.04 11.98 -20.99
CA LYS A 224 -36.40 12.22 -20.45
C LYS A 224 -36.59 13.57 -19.75
N GLY A 225 -35.85 14.61 -20.13
CA GLY A 225 -36.04 15.97 -19.60
C GLY A 225 -35.68 16.10 -18.11
N LEU A 226 -34.71 15.31 -17.63
CA LEU A 226 -34.24 15.36 -16.25
C LEU A 226 -33.81 16.79 -15.85
N ALA A 227 -34.37 17.31 -14.76
CA ALA A 227 -34.04 18.63 -14.25
C ALA A 227 -32.65 18.67 -13.58
N LYS A 228 -31.98 19.83 -13.63
CA LYS A 228 -30.65 20.04 -13.01
C LYS A 228 -30.69 19.79 -11.49
N GLU A 229 -31.78 20.18 -10.83
CA GLU A 229 -32.03 19.95 -9.41
C GLU A 229 -32.07 18.46 -9.07
N ALA A 230 -32.65 17.63 -9.96
CA ALA A 230 -32.71 16.18 -9.77
C ALA A 230 -31.31 15.55 -9.85
N ILE A 231 -30.45 16.04 -10.76
CA ILE A 231 -29.05 15.62 -10.87
C ILE A 231 -28.30 15.95 -9.58
N LEU A 232 -28.42 17.19 -9.09
CA LEU A 232 -27.78 17.60 -7.84
C LEU A 232 -28.30 16.78 -6.65
N LYS A 233 -29.61 16.51 -6.58
CA LYS A 233 -30.22 15.69 -5.53
C LYS A 233 -29.66 14.26 -5.54
N ALA A 234 -29.59 13.62 -6.70
CA ALA A 234 -29.03 12.28 -6.88
C ALA A 234 -27.55 12.21 -6.46
N GLY A 235 -26.77 13.24 -6.78
CA GLY A 235 -25.38 13.37 -6.33
C GLY A 235 -25.27 13.53 -4.83
N LEU A 236 -26.07 14.43 -4.24
CA LEU A 236 -25.98 14.79 -2.83
C LEU A 236 -26.35 13.64 -1.88
N ASN A 237 -27.58 13.12 -2.00
CA ASN A 237 -28.17 12.12 -1.08
C ASN A 237 -29.32 11.30 -1.71
N GLY A 238 -29.57 11.42 -3.02
CA GLY A 238 -30.67 10.74 -3.71
C GLY A 238 -30.27 9.41 -4.33
N GLU A 239 -31.25 8.70 -4.90
CA GLU A 239 -31.00 7.51 -5.71
C GLU A 239 -30.11 7.83 -6.92
N LYS A 240 -29.18 6.92 -7.23
CA LYS A 240 -28.29 7.10 -8.37
C LYS A 240 -29.08 6.96 -9.67
N LEU A 241 -28.79 7.87 -10.60
CA LEU A 241 -29.34 7.85 -11.95
C LEU A 241 -28.68 6.74 -12.77
N LEU A 242 -29.38 6.27 -13.81
CA LEU A 242 -28.81 5.30 -14.75
C LEU A 242 -27.57 5.90 -15.46
N PRO A 243 -26.60 5.07 -15.88
CA PRO A 243 -25.46 5.54 -16.66
C PRO A 243 -25.90 6.34 -17.88
N ARG A 244 -25.20 7.45 -18.18
CA ARG A 244 -25.48 8.34 -19.32
C ARG A 244 -26.87 9.01 -19.30
N SER A 245 -27.51 9.09 -18.13
CA SER A 245 -28.78 9.82 -17.95
C SER A 245 -28.63 11.33 -18.23
N PHE A 246 -27.41 11.86 -18.11
CA PHE A 246 -27.08 13.19 -18.59
C PHE A 246 -25.59 13.28 -18.97
N THR A 247 -25.26 14.27 -19.80
CA THR A 247 -23.89 14.65 -20.19
C THR A 247 -23.85 16.16 -20.41
N ILE A 248 -22.69 16.79 -20.23
CA ILE A 248 -22.49 18.19 -20.65
C ILE A 248 -22.47 18.21 -22.18
N LEU A 249 -23.15 19.19 -22.79
CA LEU A 249 -23.17 19.38 -24.24
C LEU A 249 -21.84 19.97 -24.73
N ALA A 250 -20.76 19.18 -24.69
CA ALA A 250 -19.45 19.56 -25.20
C ALA A 250 -18.68 18.34 -25.72
N GLU A 251 -17.82 18.53 -26.71
CA GLU A 251 -16.82 17.51 -27.07
C GLU A 251 -15.85 17.30 -25.89
N PRO A 252 -15.40 16.05 -25.63
CA PRO A 252 -14.46 15.77 -24.56
C PRO A 252 -13.12 16.47 -24.81
N VAL A 253 -12.81 17.48 -23.99
CA VAL A 253 -11.55 18.20 -24.12
C VAL A 253 -10.46 17.53 -23.30
N LYS A 254 -9.26 17.42 -23.87
CA LYS A 254 -8.11 16.79 -23.22
C LYS A 254 -7.29 17.80 -22.41
N ILE A 255 -6.80 17.35 -21.26
CA ILE A 255 -5.81 18.03 -20.42
C ILE A 255 -4.49 17.25 -20.43
N ASN A 256 -3.44 17.79 -19.80
CA ASN A 256 -2.17 17.09 -19.63
C ASN A 256 -1.67 17.27 -18.20
N VAL A 257 -2.07 16.36 -17.31
CA VAL A 257 -1.64 16.36 -15.90
C VAL A 257 -0.84 15.09 -15.61
N PRO A 258 0.43 15.18 -15.20
CA PRO A 258 1.21 14.00 -14.83
C PRO A 258 0.56 13.23 -13.69
N LEU A 259 0.35 11.92 -13.88
CA LEU A 259 -0.33 11.05 -12.92
C LEU A 259 0.36 11.07 -11.54
N GLY A 260 1.70 11.16 -11.52
CA GLY A 260 2.49 11.27 -10.29
C GLY A 260 2.15 12.47 -9.38
N LYS A 261 1.56 13.55 -9.92
CA LYS A 261 1.15 14.73 -9.13
C LYS A 261 -0.13 14.50 -8.32
N LEU A 262 -0.86 13.40 -8.57
CA LEU A 262 -2.16 13.11 -7.98
C LEU A 262 -2.10 12.23 -6.73
N PHE A 263 -0.94 11.66 -6.44
CA PHE A 263 -0.71 10.86 -5.24
C PHE A 263 -0.18 11.71 -4.08
N LYS A 264 -0.50 11.29 -2.85
CA LYS A 264 0.12 11.83 -1.65
C LYS A 264 1.62 11.52 -1.70
N ARG A 265 2.48 12.54 -1.72
CA ARG A 265 3.94 12.35 -1.60
C ARG A 265 4.30 12.02 -0.16
N GLU A 266 4.21 10.74 0.18
CA GLU A 266 5.30 10.05 0.86
C GLU A 266 5.53 8.78 0.05
N LYS A 267 6.69 8.65 -0.61
CA LYS A 267 7.05 7.33 -1.15
C LYS A 267 7.08 6.42 0.07
N PRO A 268 6.23 5.38 0.17
CA PRO A 268 6.34 4.43 1.26
C PRO A 268 7.79 3.95 1.28
N THR A 269 8.43 4.02 2.45
CA THR A 269 9.82 3.59 2.57
C THR A 269 9.93 2.15 2.07
N ARG A 270 11.10 1.75 1.55
CA ARG A 270 11.33 0.35 1.12
C ARG A 270 10.83 -0.65 2.17
N LYS A 271 11.02 -0.32 3.45
CA LYS A 271 10.52 -1.05 4.61
C LYS A 271 8.99 -1.13 4.69
N ALA A 272 8.27 -0.04 4.46
CA ALA A 272 6.79 -0.05 4.39
C ALA A 272 6.27 -0.95 3.25
N LEU A 273 7.04 -1.09 2.17
CA LEU A 273 6.76 -2.00 1.05
C LEU A 273 7.34 -3.41 1.25
N LYS A 274 7.94 -3.72 2.41
CA LYS A 274 8.57 -5.02 2.72
C LYS A 274 9.66 -5.43 1.72
N VAL A 275 10.48 -4.47 1.29
CA VAL A 275 11.65 -4.70 0.42
C VAL A 275 12.91 -4.72 1.29
N TYR A 276 13.71 -5.79 1.17
CA TYR A 276 14.94 -6.03 1.94
C TYR A 276 16.09 -6.35 0.98
N ASN A 277 17.33 -5.94 1.29
CA ASN A 277 18.51 -6.18 0.43
C ASN A 277 19.20 -7.53 0.71
N SER A 278 18.81 -8.25 1.76
CA SER A 278 19.32 -9.59 2.08
C SER A 278 18.33 -10.40 2.91
N SER A 279 18.52 -11.72 2.94
CA SER A 279 17.75 -12.61 3.83
C SER A 279 17.95 -12.28 5.31
N LEU A 280 19.12 -11.77 5.70
CA LEU A 280 19.37 -11.36 7.08
C LEU A 280 18.62 -10.06 7.42
N GLU A 281 18.55 -9.11 6.49
CA GLU A 281 17.76 -7.88 6.64
C GLU A 281 16.26 -8.19 6.77
N LEU A 282 15.74 -9.19 6.04
CA LEU A 282 14.37 -9.68 6.20
C LEU A 282 14.03 -10.06 7.65
N LEU A 283 15.00 -10.54 8.43
CA LEU A 283 14.79 -10.85 9.84
C LEU A 283 14.68 -9.58 10.70
N TYR A 284 15.76 -8.80 10.82
CA TYR A 284 15.82 -7.73 11.82
C TYR A 284 15.11 -6.44 11.38
N GLU A 285 15.04 -6.16 10.08
CA GLU A 285 14.22 -5.05 9.55
C GLU A 285 12.77 -5.45 9.35
N GLY A 286 12.47 -6.74 9.24
CA GLY A 286 11.09 -7.25 9.11
C GLY A 286 10.25 -7.12 10.37
N TRP A 287 10.87 -6.78 11.52
CA TRP A 287 10.16 -6.48 12.75
C TRP A 287 9.48 -5.10 12.73
N PRO A 288 8.32 -4.94 13.40
CA PRO A 288 7.71 -5.85 14.37
C PRO A 288 6.94 -7.04 13.75
N THR A 289 6.93 -8.19 14.44
CA THR A 289 6.01 -9.29 14.10
C THR A 289 4.55 -8.87 14.35
N PRO A 290 3.55 -9.40 13.63
CA PRO A 290 2.16 -8.96 13.76
C PRO A 290 1.57 -9.12 15.17
N LEU A 291 0.75 -8.15 15.57
CA LEU A 291 -0.14 -8.22 16.73
C LEU A 291 -1.58 -8.22 16.21
N VAL A 292 -2.31 -9.31 16.40
CA VAL A 292 -3.62 -9.56 15.76
C VAL A 292 -4.71 -9.70 16.82
N LYS A 293 -5.82 -8.99 16.67
CA LYS A 293 -6.98 -9.17 17.56
C LYS A 293 -7.67 -10.50 17.26
N LEU A 294 -7.85 -11.33 18.28
CA LEU A 294 -8.61 -12.58 18.20
C LEU A 294 -10.08 -12.30 18.48
N ASN A 295 -10.91 -12.28 17.44
CA ASN A 295 -12.32 -11.90 17.55
C ASN A 295 -13.13 -12.95 18.32
N SER A 296 -12.79 -14.23 18.19
CA SER A 296 -13.45 -15.36 18.87
C SER A 296 -13.22 -15.37 20.39
N LEU A 297 -12.18 -14.69 20.87
CA LEU A 297 -11.87 -14.56 22.30
C LEU A 297 -12.23 -13.17 22.87
N SER A 298 -12.44 -12.18 22.00
CA SER A 298 -12.79 -10.81 22.37
C SER A 298 -14.30 -10.64 22.62
N THR A 299 -14.66 -9.70 23.47
CA THR A 299 -16.05 -9.28 23.73
C THR A 299 -16.17 -7.76 23.59
N GLY A 300 -17.34 -7.17 23.87
CA GLY A 300 -17.50 -5.72 23.89
C GLY A 300 -16.60 -5.01 24.90
N ASN A 301 -16.25 -5.68 26.00
CA ASN A 301 -15.45 -5.11 27.09
C ASN A 301 -14.05 -5.72 27.24
N ARG A 302 -13.74 -6.80 26.49
CA ARG A 302 -12.45 -7.49 26.50
C ARG A 302 -11.84 -7.53 25.10
N SER A 303 -10.59 -7.12 24.98
CA SER A 303 -9.82 -7.27 23.73
C SER A 303 -8.66 -8.25 23.94
N VAL A 304 -8.57 -9.25 23.07
CA VAL A 304 -7.54 -10.29 23.14
C VAL A 304 -6.69 -10.20 21.88
N TRP A 305 -5.38 -10.10 22.06
CA TRP A 305 -4.41 -9.88 20.99
C TRP A 305 -3.37 -11.01 20.98
N ALA A 306 -3.12 -11.60 19.83
CA ALA A 306 -2.08 -12.58 19.62
C ALA A 306 -0.83 -11.93 19.00
N LYS A 307 0.32 -12.08 19.65
CA LYS A 307 1.64 -11.71 19.10
C LYS A 307 2.17 -12.90 18.31
N LEU A 308 2.19 -12.78 16.97
CA LEU A 308 2.44 -13.89 16.06
C LEU A 308 3.94 -14.02 15.72
N GLU A 309 4.69 -14.71 16.56
CA GLU A 309 6.13 -14.93 16.35
C GLU A 309 6.45 -15.93 15.24
N CYS A 310 5.43 -16.58 14.66
CA CYS A 310 5.57 -17.40 13.46
C CYS A 310 5.96 -16.63 12.19
N TYR A 311 5.85 -15.30 12.22
CA TYR A 311 6.25 -14.41 11.13
C TYR A 311 7.75 -14.13 11.06
N ASN A 312 8.55 -14.62 12.01
CA ASN A 312 10.00 -14.64 11.81
C ASN A 312 10.35 -15.59 10.64
N PRO A 313 11.26 -15.22 9.74
CA PRO A 313 11.38 -15.82 8.42
C PRO A 313 12.02 -17.21 8.36
N PHE A 314 12.82 -17.62 9.35
CA PHE A 314 13.68 -18.81 9.24
C PHE A 314 13.08 -20.02 9.95
N SER A 315 12.91 -19.97 11.27
CA SER A 315 12.28 -21.08 12.02
C SER A 315 10.76 -20.99 12.10
N ASN A 316 10.18 -19.93 11.53
CA ASN A 316 8.80 -19.53 11.76
C ASN A 316 8.48 -19.56 13.26
N SER A 317 9.38 -18.99 14.05
CA SER A 317 9.22 -18.94 15.50
C SER A 317 9.97 -17.78 16.16
N VAL A 318 9.64 -17.55 17.43
CA VAL A 318 10.32 -16.62 18.34
C VAL A 318 11.83 -16.85 18.46
N LYS A 319 12.33 -18.05 18.10
CA LYS A 319 13.74 -18.43 18.26
C LYS A 319 14.67 -17.75 17.25
N ASP A 320 14.17 -17.23 16.14
CA ASP A 320 14.99 -16.45 15.20
C ASP A 320 15.61 -15.23 15.89
N ARG A 321 14.87 -14.62 16.83
CA ARG A 321 15.35 -13.46 17.59
C ARG A 321 16.59 -13.80 18.40
N ILE A 322 16.53 -14.90 19.16
CA ILE A 322 17.63 -15.28 20.06
C ILE A 322 18.82 -15.79 19.26
N ALA A 323 18.59 -16.56 18.19
CA ALA A 323 19.65 -17.06 17.32
C ALA A 323 20.43 -15.90 16.69
N TRP A 324 19.71 -14.92 16.12
CA TRP A 324 20.31 -13.71 15.58
C TRP A 324 21.11 -12.94 16.63
N TYR A 325 20.52 -12.69 17.79
CA TYR A 325 21.16 -11.83 18.77
C TYR A 325 22.39 -12.49 19.43
N MET A 326 22.33 -13.81 19.69
CA MET A 326 23.48 -14.59 20.18
C MET A 326 24.62 -14.60 19.16
N ILE A 327 24.34 -14.85 17.88
CA ILE A 327 25.34 -14.83 16.80
C ILE A 327 25.90 -13.42 16.63
N LYS A 328 25.04 -12.40 16.63
CA LYS A 328 25.45 -10.99 16.50
C LYS A 328 26.41 -10.58 17.61
N GLU A 329 26.10 -10.87 18.88
CA GLU A 329 27.01 -10.56 19.99
C GLU A 329 28.32 -11.36 19.88
N ALA A 330 28.26 -12.63 19.46
CA ALA A 330 29.47 -13.42 19.21
C ALA A 330 30.34 -12.81 18.10
N MET A 331 29.74 -12.29 17.03
CA MET A 331 30.47 -11.59 15.95
C MET A 331 31.09 -10.28 16.45
N GLU A 332 30.33 -9.46 17.18
CA GLU A 332 30.79 -8.17 17.71
C GLU A 332 31.94 -8.34 18.71
N ASN A 333 31.94 -9.42 19.48
CA ASN A 333 33.00 -9.74 20.44
C ASN A 333 34.18 -10.53 19.82
N GLY A 334 34.20 -10.76 18.51
CA GLY A 334 35.23 -11.55 17.83
C GLY A 334 35.23 -13.05 18.17
N GLY A 335 34.16 -13.54 18.82
CA GLY A 335 33.99 -14.93 19.25
C GLY A 335 33.34 -15.86 18.22
N PHE A 336 32.82 -15.33 17.11
CA PHE A 336 32.17 -16.14 16.07
C PHE A 336 33.15 -17.15 15.43
N LYS A 337 32.66 -18.38 15.19
CA LYS A 337 33.43 -19.48 14.60
C LYS A 337 32.70 -20.06 13.38
N GLN A 338 33.46 -20.73 12.51
CA GLN A 338 32.93 -21.39 11.30
C GLN A 338 32.19 -22.70 11.58
N ALA A 339 32.16 -23.15 12.83
CA ALA A 339 31.36 -24.27 13.29
C ALA A 339 30.58 -23.85 14.54
N LEU A 340 29.29 -24.15 14.58
CA LEU A 340 28.37 -23.82 15.67
C LEU A 340 27.71 -25.08 16.20
N TYR A 341 27.87 -25.34 17.49
CA TYR A 341 27.32 -26.51 18.18
C TYR A 341 26.25 -26.04 19.16
N GLU A 342 25.08 -26.69 19.21
CA GLU A 342 24.02 -26.28 20.13
C GLU A 342 23.13 -27.46 20.57
N ALA A 343 22.77 -27.48 21.86
CA ALA A 343 21.70 -28.34 22.38
C ALA A 343 20.33 -27.70 22.14
N THR A 344 19.43 -28.40 21.45
CA THR A 344 18.12 -27.84 21.06
C THR A 344 16.99 -28.86 21.02
N SER A 345 15.76 -28.38 21.01
CA SER A 345 14.57 -29.18 20.70
C SER A 345 14.29 -29.16 19.20
N THR A 346 14.04 -28.00 18.59
CA THR A 346 13.87 -27.88 17.12
C THR A 346 14.06 -26.44 16.66
N ASN A 347 13.21 -25.52 17.16
CA ASN A 347 13.10 -24.15 16.65
C ASN A 347 14.41 -23.37 16.71
N THR A 348 15.17 -23.47 17.82
CA THR A 348 16.48 -22.82 17.93
C THR A 348 17.49 -23.42 16.97
N GLY A 349 17.40 -24.73 16.68
CA GLY A 349 18.28 -25.40 15.73
C GLY A 349 18.06 -24.90 14.30
N ILE A 350 16.79 -24.82 13.87
CA ILE A 350 16.42 -24.26 12.56
C ILE A 350 16.89 -22.81 12.43
N ALA A 351 16.64 -22.00 13.45
CA ALA A 351 17.03 -20.59 13.48
C ALA A 351 18.56 -20.40 13.39
N LEU A 352 19.32 -21.13 14.21
CA LEU A 352 20.78 -21.07 14.23
C LEU A 352 21.38 -21.55 12.91
N THR A 353 20.92 -22.69 12.39
CA THR A 353 21.41 -23.25 11.12
C THR A 353 21.15 -22.27 9.97
N SER A 354 19.95 -21.70 9.91
CA SER A 354 19.59 -20.74 8.85
C SER A 354 20.49 -19.50 8.88
N ILE A 355 20.74 -18.93 10.06
CA ILE A 355 21.59 -17.74 10.20
C ILE A 355 23.07 -18.09 10.00
N ALA A 356 23.53 -19.24 10.48
CA ALA A 356 24.88 -19.74 10.26
C ALA A 356 25.17 -19.94 8.76
N ASN A 357 24.22 -20.48 8.00
CA ASN A 357 24.33 -20.62 6.54
C ASN A 357 24.53 -19.27 5.84
N LEU A 358 23.83 -18.22 6.27
CA LEU A 358 24.02 -16.86 5.73
C LEU A 358 25.41 -16.28 6.02
N LEU A 359 26.10 -16.84 7.03
CA LEU A 359 27.45 -16.44 7.45
C LEU A 359 28.53 -17.45 7.00
N GLY A 360 28.16 -18.49 6.25
CA GLY A 360 29.06 -19.54 5.78
C GLY A 360 29.52 -20.54 6.86
N ALA A 361 28.90 -20.55 8.03
CA ALA A 361 29.25 -21.44 9.14
C ALA A 361 28.44 -22.75 9.13
N LYS A 362 29.09 -23.85 9.50
CA LYS A 362 28.45 -25.17 9.67
C LYS A 362 27.79 -25.27 11.03
N THR A 363 26.69 -26.01 11.12
CA THR A 363 25.98 -26.24 12.38
C THR A 363 25.87 -27.72 12.71
N ARG A 364 26.15 -28.08 13.97
CA ARG A 364 25.88 -29.40 14.55
C ARG A 364 24.91 -29.24 15.73
N LEU A 365 23.84 -30.01 15.72
CA LEU A 365 22.74 -29.90 16.68
C LEU A 365 22.62 -31.18 17.50
N TYR A 366 22.57 -31.02 18.81
CA TYR A 366 22.40 -32.11 19.75
C TYR A 366 20.95 -32.12 20.25
N ILE A 367 20.21 -33.17 19.91
CA ILE A 367 18.77 -33.25 20.12
C ILE A 367 18.46 -34.47 21.00
N PRO A 368 17.70 -34.31 22.09
CA PRO A 368 17.22 -35.46 22.88
C PRO A 368 16.43 -36.47 22.03
N MET A 369 16.58 -37.77 22.31
CA MET A 369 15.80 -38.82 21.64
C MET A 369 14.27 -38.68 21.87
N THR A 370 13.86 -37.95 22.91
CA THR A 370 12.46 -37.67 23.25
C THR A 370 11.78 -36.67 22.29
N VAL A 371 12.55 -35.90 21.53
CA VAL A 371 12.01 -34.93 20.56
C VAL A 371 11.60 -35.63 19.26
N GLN A 372 10.58 -35.14 18.58
CA GLN A 372 10.05 -35.73 17.35
C GLN A 372 11.09 -35.83 16.23
N LYS A 373 11.09 -36.94 15.48
CA LYS A 373 12.02 -37.19 14.37
C LYS A 373 11.72 -36.37 13.12
N VAL A 374 10.46 -35.93 12.93
CA VAL A 374 10.09 -35.08 11.79
C VAL A 374 10.91 -33.78 11.73
N SER A 375 11.41 -33.31 12.87
CA SER A 375 12.29 -32.14 12.94
C SER A 375 13.66 -32.36 12.27
N ASP A 376 14.16 -33.59 12.21
CA ASP A 376 15.46 -33.93 11.62
C ASP A 376 15.47 -33.63 10.12
N ILE A 377 14.34 -33.89 9.44
CA ILE A 377 14.18 -33.63 8.00
C ILE A 377 14.44 -32.15 7.68
N TYR A 378 13.86 -31.23 8.46
CA TYR A 378 14.05 -29.79 8.22
C TYR A 378 15.49 -29.35 8.49
N LEU A 379 16.14 -29.95 9.51
CA LEU A 379 17.51 -29.63 9.88
C LEU A 379 18.51 -30.14 8.84
N GLU A 380 18.31 -31.36 8.34
CA GLU A 380 19.12 -31.97 7.27
C GLU A 380 18.96 -31.19 5.96
N VAL A 381 17.73 -30.77 5.60
CA VAL A 381 17.49 -29.90 4.43
C VAL A 381 18.26 -28.58 4.54
N LEU A 382 18.39 -28.04 5.74
CA LEU A 382 19.18 -26.84 6.00
C LEU A 382 20.69 -27.11 6.10
N GLY A 383 21.12 -28.37 6.01
CA GLY A 383 22.53 -28.77 6.06
C GLY A 383 23.12 -28.87 7.47
N ALA A 384 22.29 -28.95 8.52
CA ALA A 384 22.78 -29.21 9.86
C ALA A 384 23.16 -30.69 10.06
N GLU A 385 24.24 -30.93 10.79
CA GLU A 385 24.54 -32.26 11.32
C GLU A 385 23.70 -32.50 12.58
N VAL A 386 22.88 -33.56 12.60
CA VAL A 386 22.01 -33.86 13.74
C VAL A 386 22.57 -35.04 14.54
N VAL A 387 22.79 -34.85 15.84
CA VAL A 387 23.25 -35.87 16.78
C VAL A 387 22.15 -36.09 17.83
N ARG A 388 21.60 -37.31 17.87
CA ARG A 388 20.58 -37.70 18.85
C ARG A 388 21.21 -38.24 20.13
N LEU A 389 20.88 -37.66 21.28
CA LEU A 389 21.41 -38.06 22.58
C LEU A 389 20.35 -38.78 23.44
N PRO A 390 20.73 -39.83 24.20
CA PRO A 390 19.83 -40.59 25.08
C PRO A 390 19.56 -39.83 26.39
N VAL A 391 19.14 -38.57 26.29
CA VAL A 391 18.78 -37.69 27.41
C VAL A 391 17.28 -37.36 27.37
N GLY A 392 16.70 -37.03 28.52
CA GLY A 392 15.27 -36.73 28.64
C GLY A 392 14.94 -35.29 28.24
N LEU A 393 15.80 -34.34 28.66
CA LEU A 393 15.64 -32.91 28.44
C LEU A 393 16.82 -32.33 27.66
N THR A 394 16.57 -31.26 26.89
CA THR A 394 17.62 -30.56 26.13
C THR A 394 18.73 -30.00 27.04
N VAL A 395 18.40 -29.58 28.26
CA VAL A 395 19.37 -29.02 29.21
C VAL A 395 20.40 -30.05 29.70
N GLU A 396 20.06 -31.35 29.66
CA GLU A 396 20.96 -32.43 30.07
C GLU A 396 22.11 -32.64 29.07
N ALA A 397 21.96 -32.14 27.83
CA ALA A 397 22.99 -32.26 26.78
C ALA A 397 24.11 -31.19 26.89
N ILE A 398 23.90 -30.11 27.65
CA ILE A 398 24.76 -28.91 27.62
C ILE A 398 26.24 -29.22 27.87
N SER A 399 26.54 -30.02 28.91
CA SER A 399 27.92 -30.33 29.30
C SER A 399 28.68 -31.14 28.24
N GLN A 400 27.97 -32.04 27.54
CA GLN A 400 28.52 -32.79 26.43
C GLN A 400 28.79 -31.86 25.23
N VAL A 401 27.83 -30.99 24.89
CA VAL A 401 28.00 -30.02 23.80
C VAL A 401 29.17 -29.07 24.06
N ASP A 402 29.31 -28.57 25.30
CA ASP A 402 30.45 -27.72 25.71
C ASP A 402 31.79 -28.43 25.50
N SER A 403 31.87 -29.70 25.92
CA SER A 403 33.08 -30.49 25.83
C SER A 403 33.47 -30.76 24.37
N GLU A 404 32.52 -31.16 23.53
CA GLU A 404 32.75 -31.42 22.11
C GLU A 404 33.04 -30.13 21.31
N ALA A 405 32.31 -29.05 21.59
CA ALA A 405 32.55 -27.76 20.94
C ALA A 405 33.96 -27.25 21.24
N LYS A 406 34.40 -27.34 22.50
CA LYS A 406 35.76 -26.98 22.90
C LYS A 406 36.81 -27.86 22.21
N ALA A 407 36.59 -29.18 22.13
CA ALA A 407 37.51 -30.10 21.48
C ALA A 407 37.66 -29.82 19.98
N HIS A 408 36.57 -29.44 19.30
CA HIS A 408 36.56 -29.18 17.86
C HIS A 408 36.79 -27.71 17.48
N GLY A 409 37.00 -26.82 18.46
CA GLY A 409 37.14 -25.38 18.23
C GLY A 409 35.86 -24.71 17.68
N ALA A 410 34.69 -25.31 17.93
CA ALA A 410 33.39 -24.79 17.54
C ALA A 410 32.85 -23.80 18.59
N LEU A 411 31.96 -22.92 18.14
CA LEU A 411 31.22 -22.01 18.99
C LEU A 411 30.01 -22.74 19.58
N HIS A 412 29.88 -22.74 20.91
CA HIS A 412 28.63 -23.07 21.58
C HIS A 412 28.00 -21.79 22.14
N LEU A 413 26.79 -21.47 21.69
CA LEU A 413 26.12 -20.23 22.12
C LEU A 413 25.37 -20.41 23.44
N ASN A 414 24.90 -21.62 23.74
CA ASN A 414 24.20 -22.01 24.96
C ASN A 414 22.98 -21.13 25.24
N GLN A 415 21.86 -21.42 24.56
CA GLN A 415 20.63 -20.64 24.65
C GLN A 415 20.02 -20.53 26.08
N PHE A 416 20.44 -21.40 27.00
CA PHE A 416 19.93 -21.47 28.37
C PHE A 416 20.66 -20.50 29.30
N GLU A 417 21.95 -20.25 29.04
CA GLU A 417 22.80 -19.40 29.87
C GLU A 417 23.17 -18.06 29.22
N ASN A 418 22.99 -17.90 27.91
CA ASN A 418 23.41 -16.71 27.18
C ASN A 418 22.43 -15.54 27.29
N ASP A 419 22.84 -14.46 27.97
CA ASP A 419 22.00 -13.28 28.23
C ASP A 419 21.53 -12.55 26.96
N ALA A 420 22.15 -12.78 25.80
CA ALA A 420 21.63 -12.33 24.50
C ALA A 420 20.16 -12.76 24.27
N ASN A 421 19.75 -13.91 24.81
CA ASN A 421 18.37 -14.39 24.77
C ASN A 421 17.41 -13.43 25.51
N LEU A 422 17.72 -13.06 26.76
CA LEU A 422 16.90 -12.07 27.50
C LEU A 422 16.96 -10.68 26.83
N LYS A 423 18.16 -10.23 26.45
CA LYS A 423 18.39 -8.88 25.88
C LYS A 423 17.58 -8.63 24.62
N VAL A 424 17.48 -9.59 23.70
CA VAL A 424 16.74 -9.38 22.44
C VAL A 424 15.25 -9.19 22.69
N HIS A 425 14.68 -9.91 23.65
CA HIS A 425 13.27 -9.80 23.97
C HIS A 425 12.94 -8.49 24.71
N LEU A 426 13.85 -7.99 25.56
CA LEU A 426 13.72 -6.66 26.15
C LEU A 426 13.80 -5.55 25.09
N LYS A 427 14.80 -5.64 24.21
CA LYS A 427 15.08 -4.62 23.19
C LYS A 427 14.02 -4.55 22.09
N TYR A 428 13.48 -5.71 21.70
CA TYR A 428 12.56 -5.83 20.58
C TYR A 428 11.20 -6.32 21.03
N THR A 429 11.01 -7.60 21.38
CA THR A 429 9.68 -8.19 21.59
C THR A 429 8.79 -7.39 22.56
N ALA A 430 9.31 -6.99 23.73
CA ALA A 430 8.57 -6.21 24.72
C ALA A 430 8.21 -4.80 24.20
N ARG A 431 9.20 -4.11 23.64
CA ARG A 431 9.03 -2.78 23.04
C ARG A 431 8.04 -2.80 21.87
N GLU A 432 8.09 -3.83 21.03
CA GLU A 432 7.17 -3.99 19.90
C GLU A 432 5.73 -4.12 20.38
N ILE A 433 5.45 -4.99 21.35
CA ILE A 433 4.09 -5.17 21.90
C ILE A 433 3.57 -3.84 22.47
N ASP A 434 4.40 -3.14 23.24
CA ASP A 434 4.06 -1.85 23.83
C ASP A 434 3.78 -0.78 22.77
N GLN A 435 4.61 -0.67 21.74
CA GLN A 435 4.41 0.25 20.60
C GLN A 435 3.16 -0.11 19.78
N GLN A 436 2.93 -1.39 19.52
CA GLN A 436 1.77 -1.88 18.79
C GLN A 436 0.47 -1.58 19.54
N LEU A 437 0.41 -1.83 20.85
CA LEU A 437 -0.74 -1.47 21.68
C LEU A 437 -0.92 0.06 21.79
N ALA A 438 0.17 0.81 21.96
CA ALA A 438 0.11 2.27 22.02
C ALA A 438 -0.43 2.90 20.72
N SER A 439 -0.12 2.31 19.56
CA SER A 439 -0.69 2.75 18.26
C SER A 439 -2.21 2.64 18.21
N LEU A 440 -2.78 1.74 19.03
CA LEU A 440 -4.21 1.53 19.20
C LEU A 440 -4.78 2.28 20.43
N ARG A 441 -3.94 3.06 21.12
CA ARG A 441 -4.24 3.71 22.41
C ARG A 441 -4.66 2.73 23.50
N LEU A 442 -4.16 1.49 23.43
CA LEU A 442 -4.40 0.45 24.42
C LEU A 442 -3.20 0.29 25.35
N LYS A 443 -3.47 -0.18 26.57
CA LYS A 443 -2.47 -0.64 27.55
C LYS A 443 -2.84 -2.06 27.97
N PRO A 444 -1.88 -2.99 28.10
CA PRO A 444 -2.19 -4.36 28.48
C PRO A 444 -2.58 -4.44 29.95
N THR A 445 -3.60 -5.25 30.26
CA THR A 445 -3.97 -5.65 31.62
C THR A 445 -3.41 -7.02 31.97
N CYS A 446 -3.15 -7.86 30.96
CA CYS A 446 -2.56 -9.18 31.17
C CYS A 446 -1.74 -9.64 29.96
N ILE A 447 -0.57 -10.24 30.21
CA ILE A 447 0.31 -10.85 29.21
C ILE A 447 0.51 -12.31 29.58
N ILE A 448 0.25 -13.22 28.64
CA ILE A 448 0.26 -14.66 28.86
C ILE A 448 1.19 -15.31 27.83
N GLY A 449 2.11 -16.16 28.29
CA GLY A 449 3.02 -16.87 27.41
C GLY A 449 3.64 -18.12 28.03
N GLY A 450 4.05 -19.04 27.16
CA GLY A 450 4.65 -20.31 27.55
C GLY A 450 6.09 -20.16 28.03
N VAL A 451 6.49 -20.90 29.05
CA VAL A 451 7.84 -20.79 29.64
C VAL A 451 8.74 -21.94 29.15
N GLY A 452 9.80 -21.59 28.42
CA GLY A 452 10.80 -22.55 27.91
C GLY A 452 12.19 -22.28 28.52
N THR A 453 13.00 -21.48 27.84
CA THR A 453 14.25 -20.95 28.40
C THR A 453 14.02 -19.83 29.44
N SER A 454 12.77 -19.41 29.65
CA SER A 454 12.31 -18.19 30.35
C SER A 454 12.60 -16.85 29.67
N GLY A 455 13.57 -16.76 28.75
CA GLY A 455 14.07 -15.47 28.22
C GLY A 455 13.00 -14.47 27.74
N HIS A 456 12.06 -14.89 26.87
CA HIS A 456 11.03 -13.95 26.39
C HIS A 456 10.05 -13.53 27.48
N MET A 457 9.53 -14.46 28.29
CA MET A 457 8.57 -14.13 29.33
C MET A 457 9.19 -13.32 30.46
N SER A 458 10.44 -13.61 30.84
CA SER A 458 11.18 -12.81 31.81
C SER A 458 11.41 -11.38 31.30
N ALA A 459 11.78 -11.21 30.02
CA ALA A 459 11.91 -9.89 29.42
C ALA A 459 10.57 -9.12 29.41
N LEU A 460 9.47 -9.79 29.09
CA LEU A 460 8.14 -9.18 29.13
C LEU A 460 7.74 -8.80 30.55
N SER A 461 7.98 -9.67 31.54
CA SER A 461 7.74 -9.37 32.96
C SER A 461 8.51 -8.12 33.39
N LEU A 462 9.83 -8.08 33.20
CA LEU A 462 10.67 -6.94 33.54
C LEU A 462 10.18 -5.64 32.90
N TYR A 463 9.95 -5.65 31.59
CA TYR A 463 9.55 -4.44 30.86
C TYR A 463 8.18 -3.93 31.29
N PHE A 464 7.17 -4.79 31.31
CA PHE A 464 5.80 -4.37 31.57
C PHE A 464 5.53 -4.09 33.04
N LYS A 465 6.13 -4.84 33.97
CA LYS A 465 6.05 -4.52 35.40
C LYS A 465 6.77 -3.22 35.73
N ALA A 466 7.95 -2.96 35.14
CA ALA A 466 8.63 -1.67 35.32
C ALA A 466 7.80 -0.48 34.80
N LYS A 467 7.08 -0.66 33.69
CA LYS A 467 6.32 0.42 33.05
C LYS A 467 4.93 0.64 33.64
N TYR A 468 4.23 -0.42 34.03
CA TYR A 468 2.81 -0.38 34.41
C TYR A 468 2.52 -0.86 35.84
N GLY A 469 3.52 -1.39 36.55
CA GLY A 469 3.36 -1.89 37.92
C GLY A 469 2.32 -3.00 38.01
N ASP A 470 1.47 -2.92 39.04
CA ASP A 470 0.42 -3.91 39.29
C ASP A 470 -0.80 -3.80 38.36
N ASN A 471 -0.84 -2.78 37.49
CA ASN A 471 -1.91 -2.65 36.49
C ASN A 471 -1.82 -3.69 35.36
N VAL A 472 -0.71 -4.43 35.28
CA VAL A 472 -0.51 -5.51 34.31
C VAL A 472 -0.12 -6.80 35.03
N LYS A 473 -0.87 -7.88 34.76
CA LYS A 473 -0.51 -9.24 35.16
C LYS A 473 0.37 -9.90 34.10
N VAL A 474 1.34 -10.70 34.52
CA VAL A 474 2.22 -11.49 33.65
C VAL A 474 2.15 -12.94 34.09
N ILE A 475 1.62 -13.78 33.20
CA ILE A 475 1.23 -15.16 33.49
C ILE A 475 2.08 -16.12 32.68
N GLY A 476 2.78 -17.01 33.37
CA GLY A 476 3.53 -18.10 32.77
C GLY A 476 2.65 -19.32 32.51
N VAL A 477 2.95 -20.06 31.44
CA VAL A 477 2.29 -21.33 31.13
C VAL A 477 3.32 -22.44 31.02
N GLN A 478 3.07 -23.56 31.68
CA GLN A 478 3.94 -24.73 31.67
C GLN A 478 3.15 -26.03 31.50
N PRO A 479 3.80 -27.14 31.10
CA PRO A 479 3.15 -28.45 31.07
C PRO A 479 2.74 -28.90 32.48
N ALA A 480 1.57 -29.51 32.60
CA ALA A 480 1.16 -30.22 33.81
C ALA A 480 2.15 -31.35 34.17
N PRO A 481 2.18 -31.85 35.41
CA PRO A 481 3.11 -32.91 35.81
C PRO A 481 3.00 -34.13 34.88
N ASN A 482 4.15 -34.64 34.45
CA ASN A 482 4.30 -35.77 33.52
C ASN A 482 3.74 -35.55 32.09
N GLU A 483 3.39 -34.31 31.73
CA GLU A 483 2.98 -33.94 30.37
C GLU A 483 4.15 -33.27 29.61
N ILE A 484 4.16 -33.44 28.29
CA ILE A 484 5.15 -32.81 27.42
C ILE A 484 4.40 -31.88 26.46
N ILE A 485 4.73 -30.59 26.45
CA ILE A 485 4.25 -29.65 25.44
C ILE A 485 5.48 -29.11 24.69
N PRO A 486 5.59 -29.31 23.36
CA PRO A 486 6.74 -28.86 22.60
C PRO A 486 7.05 -27.38 22.82
N GLY A 487 8.32 -27.08 23.08
CA GLY A 487 8.84 -25.71 23.19
C GLY A 487 8.74 -25.06 24.57
N ILE A 488 8.03 -25.67 25.53
CA ILE A 488 7.91 -25.19 26.92
C ILE A 488 8.28 -26.30 27.90
N ARG A 489 8.64 -25.92 29.14
CA ARG A 489 9.02 -26.85 30.21
C ARG A 489 8.59 -26.31 31.56
N ARG A 490 8.62 -27.19 32.55
CA ARG A 490 8.30 -26.88 33.93
C ARG A 490 9.37 -26.00 34.58
N VAL A 491 8.98 -24.98 35.32
CA VAL A 491 9.88 -24.00 35.96
C VAL A 491 10.84 -24.67 36.94
N GLU A 492 10.39 -25.73 37.60
CA GLU A 492 11.16 -26.52 38.57
C GLU A 492 12.35 -27.26 37.92
N THR A 493 12.40 -27.34 36.58
CA THR A 493 13.54 -27.89 35.83
C THR A 493 14.71 -26.90 35.69
N GLY A 494 14.63 -25.73 36.32
CA GLY A 494 15.71 -24.73 36.43
C GLY A 494 15.84 -23.83 35.21
N MET A 495 15.59 -22.53 35.34
CA MET A 495 15.66 -21.53 34.27
C MET A 495 16.41 -20.27 34.74
N LYS A 496 17.41 -19.80 33.98
CA LYS A 496 18.26 -18.69 34.42
C LYS A 496 17.50 -17.42 34.80
N TRP A 497 16.65 -16.91 33.90
CA TRP A 497 16.05 -15.57 34.05
C TRP A 497 14.74 -15.52 34.81
N ILE A 498 14.10 -16.67 35.07
CA ILE A 498 12.80 -16.68 35.77
C ILE A 498 12.91 -16.10 37.18
N HIS A 499 14.05 -16.33 37.84
CA HIS A 499 14.33 -15.87 39.21
C HIS A 499 14.56 -14.37 39.32
N TRP A 500 14.75 -13.66 38.21
CA TRP A 500 14.93 -12.20 38.19
C TRP A 500 13.60 -11.45 38.08
N THR A 501 12.49 -12.17 38.01
CA THR A 501 11.20 -11.64 37.59
C THR A 501 10.09 -12.09 38.51
N ASN A 502 9.01 -11.31 38.55
CA ASN A 502 7.82 -11.65 39.29
C ASN A 502 6.72 -12.05 38.29
N PHE A 503 6.40 -13.33 38.23
CA PHE A 503 5.21 -13.82 37.55
C PHE A 503 4.04 -13.79 38.53
N ASP A 504 2.92 -13.23 38.12
CA ASP A 504 1.72 -13.18 38.98
C ASP A 504 1.15 -14.59 39.20
N GLU A 505 1.24 -15.45 38.19
CA GLU A 505 0.82 -16.86 38.26
C GLU A 505 1.57 -17.71 37.22
N ILE A 506 1.73 -19.01 37.51
CA ILE A 506 2.16 -20.03 36.54
C ILE A 506 1.06 -21.09 36.44
N ILE A 507 0.54 -21.30 35.24
CA ILE A 507 -0.58 -22.20 34.98
C ILE A 507 -0.09 -23.50 34.36
N ASP A 508 -0.46 -24.62 34.99
CA ASP A 508 -0.28 -25.97 34.47
C ASP A 508 -1.34 -26.30 33.41
N VAL A 509 -0.89 -26.81 32.25
CA VAL A 509 -1.76 -27.19 31.13
C VAL A 509 -1.37 -28.58 30.61
N ARG A 510 -2.35 -29.45 30.36
CA ARG A 510 -2.14 -30.77 29.76
C ARG A 510 -1.93 -30.66 28.25
N GLN A 511 -1.21 -31.62 27.65
CA GLN A 511 -0.99 -31.62 26.20
C GLN A 511 -2.31 -31.66 25.42
N SER A 512 -3.27 -32.46 25.87
CA SER A 512 -4.58 -32.58 25.23
C SER A 512 -5.40 -31.29 25.26
N GLU A 513 -5.29 -30.49 26.33
CA GLU A 513 -5.94 -29.18 26.46
C GLU A 513 -5.31 -28.17 25.49
N ALA A 514 -3.98 -28.18 25.39
CA ALA A 514 -3.25 -27.34 24.44
C ALA A 514 -3.61 -27.66 22.98
N ILE A 515 -3.71 -28.95 22.62
CA ILE A 515 -4.14 -29.37 21.27
C ILE A 515 -5.60 -28.96 21.00
N LYS A 516 -6.50 -29.18 21.96
CA LYS A 516 -7.91 -28.75 21.86
C LYS A 516 -8.04 -27.25 21.59
N ALA A 517 -7.33 -26.42 22.36
CA ALA A 517 -7.33 -24.97 22.19
C ALA A 517 -6.70 -24.55 20.85
N THR A 518 -5.66 -25.24 20.40
CA THR A 518 -5.06 -25.02 19.07
C THR A 518 -6.09 -25.25 17.96
N ILE A 519 -6.80 -26.37 17.99
CA ILE A 519 -7.85 -26.71 17.01
C ILE A 519 -9.00 -25.68 17.08
N LYS A 520 -9.36 -25.23 18.28
CA LYS A 520 -10.38 -24.18 18.47
C LYS A 520 -10.01 -22.89 17.74
N ILE A 521 -8.79 -22.39 17.93
CA ILE A 521 -8.32 -21.18 17.23
C ILE A 521 -8.24 -21.39 15.72
N ALA A 522 -7.74 -22.54 15.26
CA ALA A 522 -7.74 -22.85 13.83
C ALA A 522 -9.15 -22.77 13.22
N ARG A 523 -10.16 -23.33 13.91
CA ARG A 523 -11.55 -23.34 13.44
C ARG A 523 -12.28 -21.99 13.59
N LYS A 524 -11.90 -21.17 14.57
CA LYS A 524 -12.60 -19.91 14.89
C LYS A 524 -11.95 -18.66 14.32
N GLU A 525 -10.65 -18.68 14.10
CA GLU A 525 -9.85 -17.53 13.60
C GLU A 525 -9.18 -17.83 12.26
N GLY A 526 -9.17 -19.08 11.79
CA GLY A 526 -8.42 -19.48 10.60
C GLY A 526 -6.90 -19.52 10.80
N LEU A 527 -6.42 -19.36 12.04
CA LEU A 527 -4.99 -19.36 12.38
C LEU A 527 -4.57 -20.72 12.94
N LEU A 528 -3.74 -21.45 12.20
CA LEU A 528 -3.16 -22.69 12.69
C LEU A 528 -1.92 -22.39 13.56
N ILE A 529 -2.14 -22.25 14.86
CA ILE A 529 -1.12 -21.89 15.86
C ILE A 529 -0.35 -23.12 16.36
N GLY A 530 0.86 -22.93 16.92
CA GLY A 530 1.62 -24.02 17.56
C GLY A 530 0.99 -24.53 18.86
N ILE A 531 1.42 -25.72 19.32
CA ILE A 531 0.83 -26.36 20.52
C ILE A 531 1.10 -25.53 21.79
N SER A 532 2.28 -24.95 21.95
CA SER A 532 2.55 -24.04 23.08
C SER A 532 1.65 -22.81 23.07
N SER A 533 1.26 -22.33 21.88
CA SER A 533 0.29 -21.24 21.72
C SER A 533 -1.12 -21.69 22.15
N GLY A 534 -1.51 -22.93 21.83
CA GLY A 534 -2.73 -23.55 22.34
C GLY A 534 -2.75 -23.63 23.87
N ALA A 535 -1.62 -23.96 24.51
CA ALA A 535 -1.52 -23.96 25.96
C ALA A 535 -1.76 -22.54 26.53
N VAL A 536 -1.21 -21.51 25.89
CA VAL A 536 -1.45 -20.10 26.24
C VAL A 536 -2.92 -19.72 26.11
N VAL A 537 -3.60 -20.17 25.04
CA VAL A 537 -5.03 -19.94 24.85
C VAL A 537 -5.85 -20.63 25.92
N HIS A 538 -5.53 -21.88 26.27
CA HIS A 538 -6.22 -22.60 27.32
C HIS A 538 -6.05 -21.92 28.69
N ALA A 539 -4.81 -21.50 29.01
CA ALA A 539 -4.52 -20.74 30.21
C ALA A 539 -5.33 -19.42 30.25
N PHE A 540 -5.37 -18.67 29.14
CA PHE A 540 -6.22 -17.49 29.00
C PHE A 540 -7.68 -17.81 29.31
N GLU A 541 -8.26 -18.86 28.72
CA GLU A 541 -9.67 -19.21 28.91
C GLU A 541 -10.00 -19.53 30.39
N LYS A 542 -9.02 -20.01 31.15
CA LYS A 542 -9.16 -20.29 32.58
C LYS A 542 -9.18 -19.02 33.45
N ILE A 543 -8.44 -17.99 33.06
CA ILE A 543 -8.24 -16.77 33.89
C ILE A 543 -8.86 -15.50 33.34
N ALA A 544 -9.45 -15.55 32.13
CA ALA A 544 -9.96 -14.36 31.48
C ALA A 544 -11.15 -13.77 32.25
N GLU A 545 -11.03 -12.49 32.60
CA GLU A 545 -12.10 -11.71 33.22
C GLU A 545 -13.02 -11.13 32.12
N GLU A 546 -14.13 -10.50 32.51
CA GLU A 546 -15.08 -9.90 31.56
C GLU A 546 -14.52 -8.68 30.81
N LYS A 547 -13.53 -8.00 31.41
CA LYS A 547 -12.93 -6.77 30.88
C LYS A 547 -11.42 -6.89 30.81
N GLY A 548 -10.80 -6.14 29.90
CA GLY A 548 -9.34 -5.98 29.86
C GLY A 548 -8.73 -6.09 28.46
N VAL A 549 -7.41 -5.91 28.43
CA VAL A 549 -6.58 -6.00 27.22
C VAL A 549 -5.55 -7.10 27.44
N TYR A 550 -5.75 -8.23 26.78
CA TYR A 550 -4.93 -9.42 26.91
C TYR A 550 -3.98 -9.54 25.74
N VAL A 551 -2.71 -9.86 26.01
CA VAL A 551 -1.71 -10.21 24.99
C VAL A 551 -1.28 -11.65 25.18
N LEU A 552 -1.54 -12.48 24.17
CA LEU A 552 -1.13 -13.87 24.10
C LEU A 552 0.09 -14.00 23.21
N ILE A 553 1.18 -14.55 23.73
CA ILE A 553 2.40 -14.77 22.95
C ILE A 553 2.28 -16.12 22.24
N PHE A 554 2.25 -16.10 20.90
CA PHE A 554 2.20 -17.30 20.07
C PHE A 554 3.58 -17.57 19.46
N PRO A 555 4.38 -18.50 20.04
CA PRO A 555 5.79 -18.63 19.70
C PRO A 555 6.06 -19.12 18.28
N ASP A 556 5.16 -19.91 17.69
CA ASP A 556 5.27 -20.47 16.34
C ASP A 556 3.92 -20.92 15.74
N GLY A 557 3.98 -21.45 14.51
CA GLY A 557 2.83 -21.96 13.75
C GLY A 557 2.62 -23.48 13.87
N GLY A 558 1.38 -23.92 13.64
CA GLY A 558 0.95 -25.30 13.88
C GLY A 558 1.42 -26.31 12.84
N TYR A 559 1.86 -25.88 11.66
CA TYR A 559 2.23 -26.78 10.56
C TYR A 559 3.36 -27.78 10.90
N LYS A 560 4.20 -27.47 11.89
CA LYS A 560 5.28 -28.37 12.38
C LYS A 560 4.79 -29.52 13.26
N TYR A 561 3.50 -29.52 13.63
CA TYR A 561 2.94 -30.41 14.64
C TYR A 561 1.89 -31.38 14.09
N ALA A 562 1.97 -31.71 12.79
CA ALA A 562 1.01 -32.58 12.11
C ALA A 562 0.78 -33.92 12.83
N GLU A 563 1.84 -34.58 13.32
CA GLU A 563 1.76 -35.86 14.05
C GLU A 563 0.92 -35.77 15.34
N TYR A 564 1.00 -34.63 16.06
CA TYR A 564 0.19 -34.42 17.26
C TYR A 564 -1.29 -34.27 16.90
N PHE A 565 -1.59 -33.57 15.81
CA PHE A 565 -2.96 -33.41 15.35
C PHE A 565 -3.53 -34.72 14.82
N GLU A 566 -2.76 -35.48 14.05
CA GLU A 566 -3.15 -36.81 13.57
C GLU A 566 -3.51 -37.71 14.75
N LYS A 567 -2.58 -37.89 15.70
CA LYS A 567 -2.80 -38.72 16.89
C LYS A 567 -4.07 -38.30 17.64
N TYR A 568 -4.23 -37.00 17.89
CA TYR A 568 -5.40 -36.46 18.61
C TYR A 568 -6.72 -36.73 17.86
N LEU A 569 -6.75 -36.52 16.53
CA LEU A 569 -7.94 -36.73 15.71
C LEU A 569 -8.30 -38.21 15.60
N THR A 570 -7.30 -39.10 15.48
CA THR A 570 -7.54 -40.55 15.49
C THR A 570 -8.10 -41.03 16.82
N THR A 571 -7.61 -40.51 17.95
CA THR A 571 -8.18 -40.84 19.27
C THR A 571 -9.64 -40.37 19.37
N MET A 572 -9.95 -39.14 18.94
CA MET A 572 -11.32 -38.63 18.95
C MET A 572 -12.29 -39.42 18.05
N GLN A 573 -11.81 -39.96 16.93
CA GLN A 573 -12.62 -40.82 16.05
C GLN A 573 -12.91 -42.20 16.62
N ARG A 574 -12.14 -42.67 17.61
CA ARG A 574 -12.36 -43.95 18.29
C ARG A 574 -13.28 -43.81 19.51
N GLU A 575 -13.43 -42.60 20.03
CA GLU A 575 -14.27 -42.28 21.20
C GLU A 575 -15.69 -41.82 20.81
N ASN A 576 -15.91 -41.45 19.55
CA ASN A 576 -17.23 -41.17 18.95
C ASN A 576 -17.66 -42.35 18.09
#